data_AF-O23985-F1
#
_entry.id   AF-O23985-F1
#
_cell.length_a   1.000
_cell.length_b   1.000
_cell.length_c   1.000
_cell.angle_alpha   90.00
_cell.angle_beta   90.00
_cell.angle_gamma   90.00
#
_symmetry.space_group_name_H-M   'P 1'
#
loop_
_entity.id
_entity.type
_entity.pdbx_description
1 polymer ?
#
loop_
_entity_poly.entity_id
_entity_poly.type
_entity_poly.pdbx_seq_one_letter_code
_entity_poly.pdbx_strand_id
1 'polypeptide(L)'
;MGISRDSMHKRRATGGKQKAWRKKRKYELGRQPANTKLSSNKTVRRVRVRGGNVKWRALRLDTGNFSWGSEATTRKTRLLDVVYNSSNNELVRTQTLVKNAIVQVDAAPFKQWYLTHYGVEIGRKK
;
A
#
# COMPACT_ATOMS: atom_id res chain seq x y z
N MET A 1 -3.02 18.51 19.64
CA MET A 1 -2.10 18.22 18.52
C MET A 1 -1.47 16.86 18.72
N GLY A 2 -1.44 16.00 17.70
CA GLY A 2 -0.99 14.61 17.83
C GLY A 2 0.47 14.38 17.41
N ILE A 3 0.67 13.38 16.56
CA ILE A 3 1.95 13.02 15.94
C ILE A 3 2.53 14.25 15.21
N SER A 4 3.82 14.51 15.41
CA SER A 4 4.55 15.63 14.80
C SER A 4 5.73 15.11 14.00
N ARG A 5 6.05 15.77 12.88
CA ARG A 5 7.18 15.45 11.99
C ARG A 5 8.35 16.43 12.16
N ASP A 6 8.33 17.28 13.17
CA ASP A 6 9.40 18.21 13.48
C ASP A 6 10.63 17.49 14.06
N SER A 7 11.78 18.17 14.09
CA SER A 7 13.03 17.63 14.64
C SER A 7 13.35 18.15 16.04
N MET A 8 12.58 19.08 16.63
CA MET A 8 12.95 19.75 17.90
C MET A 8 13.00 18.79 19.08
N HIS A 9 12.22 17.71 19.03
CA HIS A 9 12.26 16.61 20.02
C HIS A 9 13.44 15.65 19.84
N LYS A 10 14.10 15.65 18.67
CA LYS A 10 15.28 14.81 18.41
C LYS A 10 16.53 15.48 18.98
N ARG A 11 17.55 14.69 19.28
CA ARG A 11 18.87 15.21 19.66
C ARG A 11 19.55 15.86 18.45
N ARG A 12 20.49 16.78 18.73
CA ARG A 12 21.42 17.30 17.72
C ARG A 12 22.30 16.16 17.19
N ALA A 13 22.93 16.35 16.04
CA ALA A 13 23.90 15.39 15.50
C ALA A 13 25.05 15.11 16.49
N THR A 14 25.43 16.10 17.31
CA THR A 14 26.41 15.97 18.39
C THR A 14 25.89 15.23 19.63
N GLY A 15 24.62 14.82 19.67
CA GLY A 15 24.00 14.13 20.82
C GLY A 15 23.42 15.06 21.90
N GLY A 16 23.67 16.37 21.82
CA GLY A 16 23.13 17.36 22.76
C GLY A 16 21.61 17.51 22.69
N LYS A 17 20.96 17.72 23.84
CA LYS A 17 19.52 17.94 23.95
C LYS A 17 19.14 19.34 23.43
N GLN A 18 18.20 19.42 22.50
CA GLN A 18 17.69 20.69 22.00
C GLN A 18 16.57 21.24 22.91
N LYS A 19 16.66 22.52 23.30
CA LYS A 19 15.57 23.21 24.01
C LYS A 19 14.46 23.55 23.03
N ALA A 20 13.22 23.15 23.34
CA ALA A 20 12.06 23.52 22.55
C ALA A 20 11.73 25.01 22.77
N TRP A 21 11.72 25.80 21.68
CA TRP A 21 11.45 27.23 21.71
C TRP A 21 10.01 27.59 21.27
N ARG A 22 9.27 26.62 20.72
CA ARG A 22 7.87 26.78 20.30
C ARG A 22 7.07 25.51 20.56
N LYS A 23 5.75 25.64 20.57
CA LYS A 23 4.80 24.53 20.55
C LYS A 23 4.73 23.91 19.15
N LYS A 24 4.19 22.68 19.04
CA LYS A 24 3.93 21.99 17.76
C LYS A 24 3.12 22.87 16.80
N ARG A 25 3.25 22.67 15.48
CA ARG A 25 2.49 23.44 14.48
C ARG A 25 1.70 22.52 13.56
N LYS A 26 0.54 23.00 13.09
CA LYS A 26 -0.37 22.23 12.23
C LYS A 26 0.29 21.81 10.91
N TYR A 27 1.20 22.60 10.36
CA TYR A 27 1.87 22.25 9.09
C TYR A 27 2.90 21.13 9.22
N GLU A 28 3.33 20.77 10.43
CA GLU A 28 4.25 19.66 10.74
C GLU A 28 3.51 18.40 11.18
N LEU A 29 2.17 18.34 11.08
CA LEU A 29 1.42 17.20 11.60
C LEU A 29 1.76 15.88 10.88
N GLY A 30 1.86 14.82 11.67
CA GLY A 30 1.77 13.43 11.20
C GLY A 30 0.35 12.89 11.34
N ARG A 31 0.12 11.67 10.83
CA ARG A 31 -1.12 10.92 11.01
C ARG A 31 -0.77 9.45 11.24
N GLN A 32 -1.65 8.72 11.92
CA GLN A 32 -1.50 7.27 12.08
C GLN A 32 -1.46 6.57 10.71
N PRO A 33 -0.71 5.47 10.59
CA PRO A 33 -0.66 4.66 9.38
C PRO A 33 -2.02 4.04 9.08
N ALA A 34 -2.20 3.55 7.85
CA ALA A 34 -3.44 2.93 7.42
C ALA A 34 -3.52 1.45 7.81
N ASN A 35 -2.39 0.74 7.77
CA ASN A 35 -2.27 -0.71 7.95
C ASN A 35 -3.35 -1.46 7.14
N THR A 36 -3.42 -1.15 5.84
CA THR A 36 -4.40 -1.69 4.90
C THR A 36 -4.40 -3.21 4.95
N LYS A 37 -5.54 -3.83 5.22
CA LYS A 37 -5.69 -5.29 5.26
C LYS A 37 -6.22 -5.85 3.96
N LEU A 38 -5.77 -7.05 3.61
CA LEU A 38 -6.43 -7.85 2.60
C LEU A 38 -7.80 -8.31 3.13
N SER A 39 -8.88 -7.90 2.47
CA SER A 39 -10.25 -8.25 2.87
C SER A 39 -11.24 -7.84 1.79
N SER A 40 -12.23 -8.70 1.52
CA SER A 40 -13.35 -8.44 0.59
C SER A 40 -14.20 -7.22 0.96
N ASN A 41 -14.31 -6.90 2.26
CA ASN A 41 -15.00 -5.69 2.72
C ASN A 41 -14.18 -4.42 2.42
N LYS A 42 -14.22 -3.95 1.16
CA LYS A 42 -13.48 -2.79 0.69
C LYS A 42 -13.85 -1.54 1.49
N THR A 43 -12.86 -0.99 2.19
CA THR A 43 -13.04 0.21 3.03
C THR A 43 -11.97 1.24 2.68
N VAL A 44 -12.39 2.41 2.19
CA VAL A 44 -11.50 3.53 1.87
C VAL A 44 -12.04 4.80 2.52
N ARG A 45 -11.22 5.48 3.32
CA ARG A 45 -11.60 6.72 3.99
C ARG A 45 -10.99 7.94 3.30
N ARG A 46 -11.82 8.95 3.07
CA ARG A 46 -11.40 10.27 2.58
C ARG A 46 -10.71 11.05 3.69
N VAL A 47 -9.50 11.55 3.46
CA VAL A 47 -8.77 12.38 4.43
C VAL A 47 -8.46 13.75 3.82
N ARG A 48 -9.08 14.81 4.36
CA ARG A 48 -8.77 16.20 3.98
C ARG A 48 -7.37 16.59 4.45
N VAL A 49 -6.56 17.14 3.54
CA VAL A 49 -5.18 17.58 3.80
C VAL A 49 -5.03 19.10 3.59
N ARG A 50 -3.79 19.60 3.70
CA ARG A 50 -3.47 21.02 3.52
C ARG A 50 -3.84 21.46 2.09
N GLY A 51 -4.33 22.70 1.96
CA GLY A 51 -4.75 23.26 0.67
C GLY A 51 -6.09 22.74 0.15
N GLY A 52 -6.90 22.06 0.98
CA GLY A 52 -8.21 21.54 0.56
C GLY A 52 -8.16 20.20 -0.19
N ASN A 53 -6.96 19.73 -0.55
CA ASN A 53 -6.75 18.45 -1.22
C ASN A 53 -7.21 17.25 -0.38
N VAL A 54 -7.30 16.09 -1.03
CA VAL A 54 -7.76 14.83 -0.45
C VAL A 54 -6.72 13.73 -0.64
N LYS A 55 -6.51 12.92 0.39
CA LYS A 55 -5.80 11.64 0.28
C LYS A 55 -6.77 10.51 0.62
N TRP A 56 -6.73 9.44 -0.17
CA TRP A 56 -7.52 8.24 0.05
C TRP A 56 -6.73 7.27 0.93
N ARG A 57 -7.27 6.96 2.11
CA ARG A 57 -6.70 5.99 3.02
C ARG A 57 -7.45 4.68 2.87
N ALA A 58 -6.87 3.73 2.15
CA ALA A 58 -7.37 2.37 2.15
C ALA A 58 -7.17 1.74 3.54
N LEU A 59 -8.21 1.09 4.06
CA LEU A 59 -8.14 0.28 5.29
C LEU A 59 -8.29 -1.20 4.97
N ARG A 60 -9.10 -1.52 3.95
CA ARG A 60 -9.32 -2.89 3.47
C ARG A 60 -9.46 -2.87 1.96
N LEU A 61 -8.76 -3.77 1.27
CA LEU A 61 -8.83 -3.95 -0.18
C LEU A 61 -8.75 -5.44 -0.52
N ASP A 62 -9.36 -5.83 -1.64
CA ASP A 62 -9.38 -7.19 -2.16
C ASP A 62 -9.01 -7.29 -3.64
N THR A 63 -9.02 -6.16 -4.35
CA THR A 63 -8.83 -6.08 -5.80
C THR A 63 -7.86 -4.96 -6.15
N GLY A 64 -7.11 -5.16 -7.23
CA GLY A 64 -6.14 -4.20 -7.75
C GLY A 64 -6.03 -4.29 -9.27
N ASN A 65 -5.46 -3.25 -9.89
CA ASN A 65 -5.07 -3.31 -11.29
C ASN A 65 -3.60 -3.74 -11.35
N PHE A 66 -3.35 -4.85 -12.03
CA PHE A 66 -2.02 -5.43 -12.21
C PHE A 66 -1.66 -5.41 -13.69
N SER A 67 -0.40 -5.14 -14.00
CA SER A 67 0.10 -5.03 -15.37
C SER A 67 1.10 -6.14 -15.66
N TRP A 68 0.91 -6.81 -16.78
CA TRP A 68 1.86 -7.75 -17.36
C TRP A 68 2.75 -6.97 -18.34
N GLY A 69 3.97 -6.66 -17.91
CA GLY A 69 4.87 -5.74 -18.62
C GLY A 69 5.30 -6.20 -20.01
N SER A 70 5.57 -7.49 -20.21
CA SER A 70 5.95 -8.02 -21.54
C SER A 70 4.81 -8.00 -22.54
N GLU A 71 3.58 -8.19 -22.07
CA GLU A 71 2.35 -8.26 -22.88
C GLU A 71 1.60 -6.92 -22.96
N ALA A 72 2.18 -5.85 -22.39
CA ALA A 72 1.60 -4.52 -22.29
C ALA A 72 0.12 -4.48 -21.83
N THR A 73 -0.29 -5.45 -21.00
CA THR A 73 -1.70 -5.65 -20.66
C THR A 73 -1.96 -5.45 -19.18
N THR A 74 -2.97 -4.65 -18.86
CA THR A 74 -3.40 -4.43 -17.47
C THR A 74 -4.77 -5.04 -17.24
N ARG A 75 -4.92 -5.80 -16.16
CA ARG A 75 -6.21 -6.39 -15.75
C ARG A 75 -6.48 -6.11 -14.29
N LYS A 76 -7.77 -5.90 -13.98
CA LYS A 76 -8.25 -5.86 -12.61
C LYS A 76 -8.38 -7.30 -12.11
N THR A 77 -7.63 -7.64 -11.07
CA THR A 77 -7.64 -8.99 -10.49
C THR A 77 -7.80 -8.92 -8.97
N ARG A 78 -8.22 -10.04 -8.41
CA ARG A 78 -8.34 -10.22 -6.96
C ARG A 78 -6.97 -10.54 -6.36
N LEU A 79 -6.68 -9.95 -5.21
CA LEU A 79 -5.53 -10.31 -4.38
C LEU A 79 -5.91 -11.53 -3.53
N LEU A 80 -5.03 -12.53 -3.51
CA LEU A 80 -5.23 -13.78 -2.80
C LEU A 80 -4.48 -13.79 -1.47
N ASP A 81 -3.21 -13.41 -1.49
CA ASP A 81 -2.33 -13.49 -0.33
C ASP A 81 -1.15 -12.50 -0.41
N VAL A 82 -0.62 -12.09 0.73
CA VAL A 82 0.67 -11.41 0.85
C VAL A 82 1.72 -12.45 1.21
N VAL A 83 2.65 -12.73 0.29
CA VAL A 83 3.62 -13.83 0.44
C VAL A 83 4.93 -13.34 1.05
N TYR A 84 5.37 -12.13 0.72
CA TYR A 84 6.66 -11.62 1.18
C TYR A 84 6.68 -10.11 1.34
N ASN A 85 7.46 -9.64 2.31
CA ASN A 85 7.75 -8.23 2.52
C ASN A 85 9.22 -8.05 2.94
N SER A 86 9.92 -7.09 2.35
CA SER A 86 11.35 -6.85 2.63
C SER A 86 11.62 -6.12 3.94
N SER A 87 10.63 -5.43 4.52
CA SER A 87 10.84 -4.57 5.68
C SER A 87 10.45 -5.24 7.00
N ASN A 88 9.39 -6.07 7.01
CA ASN A 88 8.92 -6.75 8.21
C ASN A 88 8.01 -7.96 7.90
N ASN A 89 8.30 -9.12 8.49
CA ASN A 89 7.52 -10.35 8.36
C ASN A 89 6.13 -10.27 9.03
N GLU A 90 5.93 -9.42 10.03
CA GLU A 90 4.60 -9.23 10.65
C GLU A 90 3.59 -8.64 9.66
N LEU A 91 4.05 -7.94 8.62
CA LEU A 91 3.17 -7.45 7.56
C LEU A 91 2.63 -8.58 6.70
N VAL A 92 3.43 -9.64 6.48
CA VAL A 92 3.03 -10.87 5.79
C VAL A 92 2.01 -11.62 6.66
N ARG A 93 2.36 -11.93 7.91
CA ARG A 93 1.52 -12.69 8.85
C ARG A 93 0.13 -12.10 9.04
N THR A 94 0.06 -10.77 9.04
CA THR A 94 -1.19 -10.05 9.27
C THR A 94 -1.87 -9.56 7.99
N GLN A 95 -1.42 -10.02 6.81
CA GLN A 95 -2.00 -9.69 5.50
C GLN A 95 -2.10 -8.17 5.25
N THR A 96 -1.02 -7.45 5.54
CA THR A 96 -0.97 -5.99 5.41
C THR A 96 -0.40 -5.58 4.06
N LEU A 97 -1.17 -4.80 3.30
CA LEU A 97 -0.78 -4.27 2.00
C LEU A 97 0.01 -2.97 2.17
N VAL A 98 1.29 -3.02 1.80
CA VAL A 98 2.20 -1.88 1.70
C VAL A 98 2.88 -1.87 0.32
N LYS A 99 3.51 -0.75 -0.04
CA LYS A 99 4.30 -0.68 -1.28
C LYS A 99 5.43 -1.72 -1.24
N ASN A 100 5.71 -2.34 -2.38
CA ASN A 100 6.74 -3.39 -2.56
C ASN A 100 6.47 -4.70 -1.79
N ALA A 101 5.25 -4.94 -1.31
CA ALA A 101 4.86 -6.27 -0.88
C ALA A 101 4.71 -7.19 -2.10
N ILE A 102 5.24 -8.42 -2.02
CA ILE A 102 5.01 -9.46 -3.03
C ILE A 102 3.70 -10.15 -2.68
N VAL A 103 2.78 -10.16 -3.64
CA VAL A 103 1.41 -10.65 -3.46
C VAL A 103 1.09 -11.70 -4.51
N GLN A 104 0.26 -12.68 -4.13
CA GLN A 104 -0.35 -13.61 -5.06
C GLN A 104 -1.67 -13.03 -5.57
N VAL A 105 -1.90 -13.11 -6.87
CA VAL A 105 -3.09 -12.59 -7.54
C VAL A 105 -3.80 -13.68 -8.32
N ASP A 106 -5.11 -13.51 -8.51
CA ASP A 106 -5.88 -14.36 -9.41
C ASP A 106 -5.43 -14.14 -10.87
N ALA A 107 -5.03 -15.23 -11.53
CA ALA A 107 -4.55 -15.23 -12.90
C ALA A 107 -5.67 -15.37 -13.94
N ALA A 108 -6.92 -15.66 -13.54
CA ALA A 108 -8.01 -15.94 -14.49
C ALA A 108 -8.22 -14.83 -15.53
N PRO A 109 -8.19 -13.52 -15.19
CA PRO A 109 -8.34 -12.47 -16.19
C PRO A 109 -7.19 -12.39 -17.21
N PHE A 110 -5.98 -12.78 -16.81
CA PHE A 110 -4.83 -12.84 -17.71
C PHE A 110 -4.87 -14.08 -18.60
N LYS A 111 -5.23 -15.26 -18.04
CA LYS A 111 -5.42 -16.50 -18.81
C LYS A 111 -6.50 -16.33 -19.87
N GLN A 112 -7.64 -15.75 -19.51
CA GLN A 112 -8.74 -15.48 -20.45
C GLN A 112 -8.29 -14.53 -21.57
N TRP A 113 -7.57 -13.46 -21.22
CA TRP A 113 -7.07 -12.53 -22.20
C TRP A 113 -6.08 -13.19 -23.17
N TYR A 114 -5.15 -13.99 -22.65
CA TYR A 114 -4.15 -14.68 -23.47
C TYR A 114 -4.81 -15.66 -24.47
N LEU A 115 -5.83 -16.39 -24.01
CA LEU A 115 -6.64 -17.24 -24.89
C LEU A 115 -7.32 -16.43 -25.99
N THR A 116 -7.92 -15.28 -25.66
CA THR A 116 -8.60 -14.44 -26.67
C THR A 116 -7.63 -13.74 -27.62
N HIS A 117 -6.42 -13.40 -27.16
CA HIS A 117 -5.46 -12.65 -27.95
C HIS A 117 -4.66 -13.55 -28.90
N TYR A 118 -4.22 -14.71 -28.41
CA TYR A 118 -3.34 -15.62 -29.15
C TYR A 118 -4.02 -16.93 -29.56
N GLY A 119 -5.23 -17.23 -29.07
CA GLY A 119 -5.90 -18.52 -29.31
C GLY A 119 -5.29 -19.70 -28.55
N VAL A 120 -4.36 -19.44 -27.62
CA VAL A 120 -3.61 -20.47 -26.90
C VAL A 120 -4.15 -20.64 -25.48
N GLU A 121 -4.52 -21.88 -25.13
CA GLU A 121 -4.96 -22.20 -23.78
C GLU A 121 -3.76 -22.49 -22.86
N ILE A 122 -3.50 -21.60 -21.89
CA ILE A 122 -2.45 -21.79 -20.89
C ILE A 122 -2.90 -22.81 -19.83
N GLY A 123 -2.03 -23.76 -19.50
CA GLY A 123 -2.22 -24.68 -18.36
C GLY A 123 -2.97 -25.96 -18.69
N ARG A 124 -3.09 -26.37 -19.97
CA ARG A 124 -3.38 -27.77 -20.30
C ARG A 124 -2.25 -28.63 -19.74
N LYS A 125 -2.56 -29.45 -18.73
CA LYS A 125 -1.68 -30.57 -18.36
C LYS A 125 -1.67 -31.54 -19.53
N LYS A 126 -0.47 -31.95 -19.96
CA LYS A 126 -0.31 -33.16 -20.76
C LYS A 126 -0.79 -34.36 -19.95
#